data_AF-A0A178LSX5-F1
#
_entry.id   AF-A0A178LSX5-F1
#
_cell.length_a   1.000
_cell.length_b   1.000
_cell.length_c   1.000
_cell.angle_alpha   90.00
_cell.angle_beta   90.00
_cell.angle_gamma   90.00
#
_symmetry.space_group_name_H-M   'P 1'
#
loop_
_entity.id
_entity.type
_entity.pdbx_description
1 polymer ?
#
loop_
_entity_poly.entity_id
_entity_poly.type
_entity_poly.pdbx_seq_one_letter_code
_entity_poly.pdbx_strand_id
1 'polypeptide(L)' 'MAVVELTVCRLCARSRPDIWQTLARLRTAHPNELHIVELDCMAACDDVPAIMIEYDYYPRVTPQQLIELIESRLKAIAAS' A
#
# COMPACT_ATOMS: atom_id res chain seq x y z
N MET A 1 12.40 15.41 1.76
CA MET A 1 11.00 14.94 1.82
C MET A 1 11.06 13.46 2.08
N ALA A 2 10.49 12.98 3.19
CA ALA A 2 10.39 11.55 3.44
C ALA A 2 9.29 10.97 2.53
N VAL A 3 9.55 9.78 2.00
CA VAL A 3 8.65 9.08 1.06
C VAL A 3 8.08 7.88 1.80
N VAL A 4 6.76 7.70 1.75
CA VAL A 4 6.10 6.52 2.30
C VAL A 4 6.37 5.35 1.37
N GLU A 5 7.00 4.29 1.88
CA GLU A 5 7.15 3.05 1.14
C GLU A 5 5.98 2.10 1.43
N LEU A 6 5.23 1.73 0.40
CA LEU A 6 4.15 0.75 0.45
C LEU A 6 4.59 -0.51 -0.30
N THR A 7 4.80 -1.60 0.40
CA THR A 7 5.12 -2.90 -0.20
C THR A 7 3.87 -3.77 -0.31
N VAL A 8 3.66 -4.34 -1.50
CA VAL A 8 2.50 -5.21 -1.80
C VAL A 8 2.91 -6.47 -2.53
N CYS A 9 2.11 -7.54 -2.39
CA CYS A 9 2.25 -8.73 -3.23
C CYS A 9 1.59 -8.52 -4.60
N ARG A 10 2.37 -8.52 -5.67
CA ARG A 10 1.91 -8.35 -7.06
C ARG A 10 0.90 -9.41 -7.49
N LEU A 11 1.13 -10.67 -7.11
CA LEU A 11 0.23 -11.77 -7.45
C LEU A 11 -1.13 -11.61 -6.75
N CYS A 12 -1.13 -11.32 -5.45
CA CYS A 12 -2.36 -11.15 -4.68
C CYS A 12 -3.12 -9.88 -5.10
N ALA A 13 -2.43 -8.76 -5.30
CA ALA A 13 -3.05 -7.52 -5.75
C ALA A 13 -3.70 -7.67 -7.13
N ARG A 14 -3.05 -8.33 -8.09
CA ARG A 14 -3.62 -8.56 -9.43
C ARG A 14 -4.85 -9.45 -9.43
N SER A 15 -4.96 -10.38 -8.48
CA SER A 15 -6.16 -11.22 -8.32
C SER A 15 -7.37 -10.45 -7.77
N ARG A 16 -7.17 -9.20 -7.33
CA ARG A 16 -8.17 -8.35 -6.66
C ARG A 16 -8.26 -6.99 -7.35
N PRO A 17 -9.17 -6.83 -8.33
CA PRO A 17 -9.20 -5.65 -9.18
C PRO A 17 -9.46 -4.35 -8.42
N ASP A 18 -10.20 -4.42 -7.31
CA ASP A 18 -10.45 -3.32 -6.38
C ASP A 18 -9.16 -2.81 -5.72
N ILE A 19 -8.34 -3.70 -5.17
CA ILE A 19 -7.05 -3.34 -4.57
C ILE A 19 -6.10 -2.78 -5.65
N TRP A 20 -6.05 -3.44 -6.82
CA TRP A 20 -5.20 -2.98 -7.93
C TRP A 20 -5.56 -1.57 -8.41
N GLN A 21 -6.86 -1.27 -8.56
CA GLN A 21 -7.34 0.06 -8.91
C GLN A 21 -7.00 1.10 -7.85
N THR A 22 -7.16 0.76 -6.57
CA THR A 22 -6.78 1.65 -5.46
C THR A 22 -5.29 1.97 -5.47
N LEU A 23 -4.42 0.98 -5.68
CA LEU A 23 -2.97 1.20 -5.78
C LEU A 23 -2.63 2.14 -6.94
N ALA A 24 -3.25 1.94 -8.11
CA ALA A 24 -3.05 2.81 -9.27
C ALA A 24 -3.49 4.26 -8.99
N ARG A 25 -4.64 4.43 -8.30
CA ARG A 25 -5.14 5.74 -7.88
C ARG A 25 -4.20 6.43 -6.91
N LEU A 26 -3.73 5.72 -5.88
CA LEU A 26 -2.79 6.25 -4.88
C LEU A 26 -1.44 6.64 -5.52
N ARG A 27 -0.90 5.82 -6.42
CA ARG A 27 0.32 6.11 -7.18
C ARG A 27 0.19 7.40 -8.00
N THR A 28 -0.99 7.62 -8.59
CA THR A 28 -1.27 8.82 -9.39
C THR A 28 -1.49 10.07 -8.52
N ALA A 29 -2.13 9.90 -7.36
CA ALA A 29 -2.42 11.00 -6.44
C ALA A 29 -1.17 11.50 -5.71
N HIS A 30 -0.21 10.63 -5.41
CA HIS A 30 0.97 10.92 -4.60
C HIS A 30 2.30 10.51 -5.27
N PRO A 31 2.58 10.97 -6.50
CA PRO A 31 3.69 10.44 -7.31
C PRO A 31 5.08 10.67 -6.71
N ASN A 32 5.25 11.69 -5.86
CA ASN A 32 6.54 12.04 -5.23
C ASN A 32 6.59 11.73 -3.73
N GLU A 33 5.48 11.25 -3.16
CA GLU A 33 5.34 11.05 -1.72
C GLU A 33 5.08 9.57 -1.36
N LEU A 34 4.58 8.78 -2.32
CA LEU A 34 4.30 7.36 -2.17
C LEU A 34 5.14 6.52 -3.14
N HIS A 35 5.99 5.65 -2.61
CA HIS A 35 6.72 4.65 -3.37
C HIS A 35 6.07 3.28 -3.18
N ILE A 36 5.48 2.72 -4.25
CA ILE A 36 4.85 1.39 -4.20
C ILE A 36 5.83 0.34 -4.71
N VAL A 37 6.30 -0.52 -3.81
CA VAL A 37 7.16 -1.67 -4.11
C VAL A 37 6.30 -2.91 -4.32
N GLU A 38 6.43 -3.52 -5.50
CA GLU A 38 5.70 -4.73 -5.85
C GLU A 38 6.62 -5.95 -5.71
N LEU A 39 6.36 -6.80 -4.71
CA LEU A 39 7.01 -8.11 -4.58
C LEU A 39 6.30 -9.11 -5.49
N ASP A 40 7.05 -10.05 -6.06
CA ASP A 40 6.44 -11.19 -6.76
C ASP A 40 5.54 -12.01 -5.83
N CYS A 41 6.04 -12.32 -4.63
CA CYS A 41 5.25 -12.95 -3.57
C CYS A 41 5.74 -12.48 -2.20
N MET A 42 4.80 -12.13 -1.30
CA MET A 42 5.08 -11.78 0.10
C MET A 42 5.05 -13.01 1.04
N ALA A 43 4.74 -14.20 0.51
CA ALA A 43 4.56 -15.44 1.27
C ALA A 43 3.52 -15.35 2.42
N ALA A 44 2.58 -14.40 2.33
CA ALA A 44 1.50 -14.14 3.30
C ALA A 44 0.11 -14.43 2.71
N CYS A 45 0.00 -15.54 1.98
CA CYS A 45 -1.21 -15.87 1.21
C CYS A 45 -2.46 -16.10 2.09
N ASP A 46 -2.30 -16.42 3.37
CA ASP A 46 -3.43 -16.60 4.31
C ASP A 46 -4.03 -15.27 4.80
N ASP A 47 -3.32 -14.16 4.61
CA ASP A 47 -3.67 -12.82 5.09
C ASP A 47 -4.08 -11.86 3.98
N VAL A 48 -4.39 -12.38 2.79
CA VAL A 48 -4.56 -11.52 1.62
C VAL A 48 -5.78 -10.58 1.72
N PRO A 49 -5.61 -9.29 1.36
CA PRO A 49 -4.40 -8.70 0.83
C PRO A 49 -3.55 -8.16 1.99
N ALA A 50 -2.35 -8.71 2.12
CA ALA A 50 -1.36 -8.23 3.05
C ALA A 50 -0.54 -7.12 2.39
N ILE A 51 -0.27 -6.06 3.15
CA ILE A 51 0.61 -4.96 2.76
C ILE A 51 1.60 -4.69 3.88
N MET A 52 2.71 -4.05 3.52
CA MET A 52 3.60 -3.43 4.50
C MET A 52 3.73 -1.95 4.17
N ILE A 53 3.65 -1.10 5.18
CA ILE A 53 3.97 0.32 5.05
C ILE A 53 5.21 0.56 5.88
N GLU A 54 6.33 0.85 5.22
CA GLU A 54 7.67 0.87 5.82
C GLU A 54 7.98 -0.47 6.52
N TYR A 55 7.88 -0.49 7.86
CA TYR A 55 8.12 -1.68 8.68
C TYR A 55 6.84 -2.27 9.29
N ASP A 56 5.70 -1.60 9.13
CA ASP A 56 4.43 -2.00 9.71
C ASP A 56 3.69 -2.96 8.77
N TYR A 57 3.36 -4.16 9.26
CA TYR A 57 2.60 -5.17 8.53
C TYR A 57 1.09 -5.05 8.80
N TYR A 58 0.29 -5.08 7.74
CA TYR A 58 -1.17 -5.02 7.82
C TYR A 58 -1.80 -6.18 7.04
N PRO A 59 -2.44 -7.14 7.73
CA PRO A 59 -3.15 -8.24 7.08
C PRO A 59 -4.58 -7.83 6.68
N ARG A 60 -5.12 -8.51 5.65
CA ARG A 60 -6.53 -8.47 5.24
C ARG A 60 -7.08 -7.06 5.01
N VAL A 61 -6.26 -6.19 4.45
CA VAL A 61 -6.60 -4.78 4.24
C VAL A 61 -7.68 -4.62 3.18
N THR A 62 -8.70 -3.81 3.45
CA THR A 62 -9.69 -3.42 2.44
C THR A 62 -9.20 -2.23 1.61
N PRO A 63 -9.76 -1.97 0.42
CA PRO A 63 -9.41 -0.79 -0.37
C PRO A 63 -9.53 0.52 0.39
N GLN A 64 -10.58 0.68 1.20
CA GLN A 64 -10.79 1.88 2.01
C GLN A 64 -9.72 2.01 3.10
N GLN A 65 -9.44 0.93 3.83
CA GLN A 65 -8.39 0.94 4.86
C GLN A 65 -7.01 1.26 4.27
N LEU A 66 -6.70 0.75 3.07
CA LEU A 66 -5.46 1.09 2.37
C LEU A 66 -5.34 2.60 2.12
N ILE A 67 -6.43 3.25 1.67
CA ILE A 67 -6.45 4.71 1.45
C ILE A 67 -6.20 5.44 2.77
N GLU A 68 -6.96 5.09 3.81
CA GLU A 68 -6.88 5.75 5.13
C GLU A 68 -5.48 5.63 5.75
N LEU A 69 -4.86 4.44 5.68
CA LEU A 69 -3.51 4.19 6.19
C LEU A 69 -2.46 5.06 5.48
N ILE A 70 -2.51 5.11 4.14
CA ILE A 70 -1.55 5.88 3.35
C ILE A 70 -1.74 7.39 3.57
N GLU A 71 -2.97 7.89 3.53
CA GLU A 71 -3.25 9.30 3.80
C GLU A 71 -2.82 9.72 5.21
N SER A 72 -3.01 8.84 6.21
CA SER A 72 -2.56 9.08 7.58
C SER A 72 -1.04 9.19 7.67
N ARG A 73 -0.30 8.29 7.02
CA ARG A 73 1.17 8.31 7.01
C ARG A 73 1.74 9.54 6.28
N LEU A 74 1.16 9.89 5.13
CA LEU A 74 1.53 11.09 4.38
C LEU A 74 1.32 12.37 5.21
N LYS A 75 0.18 12.49 5.90
CA LYS A 75 -0.10 13.63 6.79
C LYS A 75 0.88 13.71 7.95
N ALA A 76 1.25 12.58 8.54
CA ALA A 76 2.22 12.54 9.64
C ALA A 76 3.61 13.05 9.20
N ILE A 77 4.06 12.63 8.02
CA ILE A 77 5.33 13.08 7.43
C ILE A 77 5.30 14.58 7.10
N ALA A 78 4.19 15.09 6.55
CA ALA A 78 4.06 16.51 6.21
C ALA A 78 4.05 17.43 7.44
N ALA A 79 3.66 16.91 8.61
CA ALA A 79 3.66 17.64 9.88
C ALA A 79 5.00 17.56 10.66
N SER A 80 5.97 16.80 10.14
CA SER A 80 7.29 16.57 10.73
C SER A 80 8.33 17.53 10.14
#